data_AF-A0A3C1GSK7-F1
#
_entry.id   AF-A0A3C1GSK7-F1
#
_cell.length_a   1.000
_cell.length_b   1.000
_cell.length_c   1.000
_cell.angle_alpha   90.00
_cell.angle_beta   90.00
_cell.angle_gamma   90.00
#
_symmetry.space_group_name_H-M   'P 1'
#
loop_
_entity.id
_entity.type
_entity.pdbx_description
1 polymer ?
#
loop_
_entity_poly.entity_id
_entity_poly.type
_entity_poly.pdbx_seq_one_letter_code
_entity_poly.pdbx_strand_id
1 'polypeptide(L)'
;MPDKTIKLLYVDHSQLTAVERLQTLIADNQLPITLDVERIEGKIKQRLAALNAEGEQAALLLDNKNKLSLLKDGLSVAPEWDKLQRRVVSAGRKSELILKAAKISADSQVIDATAGFGH
;
A
#
# COMPACT_ATOMS: atom_id res chain seq x y z
N MET A 1 18.70 -9.36 5.89
CA MET A 1 18.30 -9.25 4.47
C MET A 1 18.82 -7.92 3.95
N PRO A 2 19.19 -7.75 2.68
CA PRO A 2 19.62 -6.45 2.19
C PRO A 2 18.48 -5.44 2.34
N ASP A 3 18.76 -4.28 2.90
CA ASP A 3 17.80 -3.17 2.96
C ASP A 3 17.39 -2.80 1.55
N LYS A 4 16.10 -2.93 1.26
CA LYS A 4 15.57 -2.64 -0.06
C LYS A 4 15.17 -1.18 -0.12
N THR A 5 15.86 -0.39 -0.93
CA THR A 5 15.44 0.98 -1.24
C THR A 5 14.23 0.96 -2.17
N ILE A 6 13.21 1.72 -1.81
CA ILE A 6 11.97 1.88 -2.57
C ILE A 6 11.77 3.37 -2.81
N LYS A 7 11.55 3.76 -4.06
CA LYS A 7 11.23 5.15 -4.39
C LYS A 7 9.82 5.50 -3.90
N LEU A 8 9.70 6.61 -3.17
CA LEU A 8 8.44 7.20 -2.73
C LEU A 8 8.27 8.57 -3.36
N LEU A 9 7.26 8.69 -4.21
CA LEU A 9 6.89 9.92 -4.88
C LEU A 9 5.74 10.59 -4.14
N TYR A 10 5.79 11.91 -4.02
CA TYR A 10 4.69 12.72 -3.51
C TYR A 10 4.50 14.00 -4.34
N VAL A 11 3.34 14.62 -4.29
CA VAL A 11 2.94 15.67 -5.25
C VAL A 11 2.82 17.06 -4.62
N ASP A 12 2.62 17.14 -3.30
CA ASP A 12 2.38 18.39 -2.59
C ASP A 12 3.24 18.50 -1.33
N HIS A 13 3.79 19.68 -1.05
CA HIS A 13 4.66 19.90 0.11
C HIS A 13 3.95 19.64 1.46
N SER A 14 2.63 19.86 1.52
CA SER A 14 1.80 19.53 2.70
C SER A 14 1.82 18.04 3.05
N GLN A 15 2.29 17.18 2.14
CA GLN A 15 2.38 15.75 2.35
C GLN A 15 3.66 15.31 3.05
N LEU A 16 4.58 16.23 3.35
CA LEU A 16 5.83 15.91 4.03
C LEU A 16 5.58 15.21 5.37
N THR A 17 4.57 15.64 6.12
CA THR A 17 4.16 14.98 7.38
C THR A 17 3.71 13.52 7.16
N ALA A 18 3.08 13.20 6.03
CA ALA A 18 2.71 11.82 5.72
C ALA A 18 3.93 10.97 5.36
N VAL A 19 4.89 11.56 4.63
CA VAL A 19 6.18 10.91 4.32
C VAL A 19 6.96 10.61 5.62
N GLU A 20 7.08 11.58 6.52
CA GLU A 20 7.76 11.42 7.81
C GLU A 20 7.11 10.33 8.67
N ARG A 21 5.77 10.26 8.66
CA ARG A 21 5.03 9.18 9.34
C ARG A 21 5.37 7.81 8.78
N LEU A 22 5.48 7.67 7.46
CA LEU A 22 5.87 6.39 6.83
C LEU A 22 7.30 5.99 7.21
N GLN A 23 8.23 6.94 7.20
CA GLN A 23 9.61 6.69 7.62
C GLN A 23 9.70 6.29 9.10
N THR A 24 8.92 6.96 9.96
CA THR A 24 8.81 6.62 11.39
C THR A 24 8.27 5.20 11.58
N LEU A 25 7.18 4.83 10.88
CA LEU A 25 6.62 3.47 10.94
C LEU A 25 7.63 2.40 10.52
N ILE A 26 8.42 2.66 9.49
CA ILE A 26 9.48 1.76 9.02
C ILE A 26 10.54 1.57 10.12
N ALA A 27 10.99 2.67 10.73
CA ALA A 27 11.99 2.64 11.79
C ALA A 27 11.48 1.92 13.06
N ASP A 28 10.29 2.29 13.54
CA ASP A 28 9.67 1.74 14.75
C ASP A 28 9.47 0.22 14.66
N ASN A 29 9.15 -0.27 13.46
CA ASN A 29 8.93 -1.69 13.21
C ASN A 29 10.15 -2.42 12.63
N GLN A 30 11.31 -1.74 12.53
CA GLN A 30 12.56 -2.30 12.02
C GLN A 30 12.39 -3.00 10.67
N LEU A 31 11.59 -2.41 9.78
CA LEU A 31 11.33 -2.99 8.47
C LEU A 31 12.60 -2.88 7.60
N PRO A 32 12.99 -3.94 6.86
CA PRO A 32 14.21 -3.96 6.05
C PRO A 32 14.04 -3.22 4.72
N ILE A 33 13.49 -2.01 4.77
CA ILE A 33 13.21 -1.15 3.62
C ILE A 33 13.61 0.29 3.93
N THR A 34 14.07 1.00 2.92
CA THR A 34 14.39 2.44 2.99
C THR A 34 13.61 3.18 1.92
N LEU A 35 13.15 4.39 2.23
CA LEU A 35 12.43 5.22 1.27
C LEU A 35 13.36 6.25 0.63
N ASP A 36 13.49 6.20 -0.70
CA ASP A 36 14.09 7.26 -1.51
C ASP A 36 12.99 8.23 -1.92
N VAL A 37 12.94 9.40 -1.28
CA VAL A 37 11.78 10.30 -1.34
C VAL A 37 12.02 11.38 -2.39
N GLU A 38 11.07 11.51 -3.33
CA GLU A 38 11.11 12.51 -4.39
C GLU A 38 9.78 13.26 -4.48
N ARG A 39 9.84 14.59 -4.57
CA ARG A 39 8.66 15.41 -4.89
C ARG A 39 8.51 15.53 -6.40
N ILE A 40 7.33 15.26 -6.93
CA ILE A 40 7.02 15.46 -8.34
C ILE A 40 6.68 16.93 -8.58
N GLU A 41 7.58 17.65 -9.24
CA GLU A 41 7.35 19.02 -9.74
C GLU A 41 6.77 18.98 -11.16
N GLY A 42 5.56 18.41 -11.32
CA GLY A 42 4.94 18.31 -12.65
C GLY A 42 3.82 17.29 -12.76
N LYS A 43 3.55 16.85 -13.99
CA LYS A 43 2.51 15.85 -14.25
C LYS A 43 3.01 14.46 -13.82
N ILE A 44 2.28 13.84 -12.89
CA ILE A 44 2.53 12.46 -12.41
C ILE A 44 2.82 11.52 -13.58
N LYS A 45 1.96 11.47 -14.60
CA LYS A 45 2.12 10.58 -15.76
C LYS A 45 3.48 10.68 -16.47
N GLN A 46 4.04 11.89 -16.56
CA GLN A 46 5.34 12.10 -17.20
C GLN A 46 6.47 11.54 -16.34
N ARG A 47 6.43 11.80 -15.02
CA ARG A 47 7.43 11.26 -14.11
C ARG A 47 7.39 9.73 -14.06
N LEU A 48 6.20 9.14 -14.05
CA LEU A 48 6.04 7.69 -14.09
C LEU A 48 6.61 7.07 -15.37
N ALA A 49 6.42 7.73 -16.52
CA ALA A 49 7.04 7.28 -17.77
C ALA A 49 8.57 7.36 -17.71
N ALA A 50 9.13 8.40 -17.10
CA ALA A 50 10.57 8.55 -16.90
C ALA A 50 11.15 7.46 -15.97
N LEU A 51 10.49 7.16 -14.84
CA LEU A 51 10.89 6.09 -13.93
C LEU A 51 10.99 4.73 -14.62
N ASN A 52 9.99 4.38 -15.43
CA ASN A 52 10.03 3.15 -16.21
C ASN A 52 11.20 3.13 -17.19
N ALA A 53 11.53 4.27 -17.82
CA ALA A 53 12.67 4.40 -18.73
C ALA A 53 14.02 4.34 -18.00
N GLU A 54 14.07 4.79 -16.74
CA GLU A 54 15.22 4.69 -15.82
C GLU A 54 15.45 3.26 -15.31
N GLY A 55 14.60 2.30 -15.71
CA GLY A 55 14.68 0.90 -15.25
C GLY A 55 14.08 0.68 -13.85
N GLU A 56 13.42 1.70 -13.29
CA GLU A 56 12.76 1.63 -12.00
C GLU A 56 11.38 0.98 -12.15
N GLN A 57 11.34 -0.33 -11.91
CA GLN A 57 10.16 -1.15 -12.18
C GLN A 57 9.04 -0.99 -11.14
N ALA A 58 9.33 -0.37 -9.98
CA ALA A 58 8.32 -0.14 -8.96
C ALA A 58 8.60 1.11 -8.13
N ALA A 59 7.55 1.88 -7.84
CA ALA A 59 7.59 3.05 -6.97
C ALA A 59 6.31 3.15 -6.14
N LEU A 60 6.40 3.76 -4.96
CA LEU A 60 5.24 4.19 -4.20
C LEU A 60 4.85 5.61 -4.63
N LEU A 61 3.56 5.88 -4.72
CA LEU A 61 3.02 7.21 -4.99
C LEU A 61 2.01 7.59 -3.92
N LEU A 62 2.24 8.75 -3.31
CA LEU A 62 1.25 9.49 -2.54
C LEU A 62 0.59 10.53 -3.45
N ASP A 63 -0.64 10.25 -3.87
CA ASP A 63 -1.37 11.10 -4.80
C ASP A 63 -1.93 12.38 -4.14
N ASN A 64 -2.62 13.20 -4.91
CA ASN A 64 -3.22 14.46 -4.43
C ASN A 64 -4.34 14.26 -3.39
N LYS A 65 -4.78 13.03 -3.13
CA LYS A 65 -5.78 12.69 -2.11
C LYS A 65 -5.14 12.02 -0.89
N ASN A 66 -3.81 12.07 -0.78
CA ASN A 66 -3.04 11.34 0.23
C ASN A 66 -3.24 9.82 0.17
N LYS A 67 -3.59 9.28 -1.00
CA LYS A 67 -3.69 7.84 -1.18
C LYS A 67 -2.32 7.28 -1.55
N LEU A 68 -1.85 6.32 -0.74
CA LEU A 68 -0.62 5.58 -1.02
C LEU A 68 -0.93 4.41 -1.98
N SER A 69 -0.20 4.34 -3.09
CA SER A 69 -0.33 3.27 -4.07
C SER A 69 1.04 2.73 -4.49
N LEU A 70 1.10 1.44 -4.81
CA LEU A 70 2.22 0.83 -5.51
C LEU A 70 2.01 0.97 -7.01
N LEU A 71 3.01 1.52 -7.68
CA LEU A 71 3.09 1.63 -9.12
C LEU A 71 4.08 0.60 -9.63
N LYS A 72 3.66 -0.22 -10.59
CA LYS A 72 4.51 -1.23 -11.22
C LYS A 72 3.96 -1.60 -12.59
N ASP A 73 4.82 -1.63 -13.62
CA ASP A 73 4.46 -2.06 -14.98
C ASP A 73 3.21 -1.37 -15.54
N GLY A 74 3.06 -0.07 -15.24
CA GLY A 74 1.90 0.74 -15.66
C GLY A 74 0.60 0.50 -14.87
N LEU A 75 0.63 -0.41 -13.88
CA LEU A 75 -0.47 -0.64 -12.95
C LEU A 75 -0.30 0.22 -11.69
N SER A 76 -1.42 0.68 -11.14
CA SER A 76 -1.48 1.31 -9.83
C SER A 76 -2.38 0.48 -8.93
N VAL A 77 -1.84 0.04 -7.80
CA VAL A 77 -2.53 -0.84 -6.85
C VAL A 77 -2.44 -0.24 -5.45
N ALA A 78 -3.55 -0.24 -4.74
CA ALA A 78 -3.64 0.22 -3.36
C ALA A 78 -4.70 -0.59 -2.60
N PRO A 79 -4.57 -0.74 -1.27
CA PRO A 79 -5.66 -1.27 -0.45
C PRO A 79 -6.87 -0.32 -0.54
N GLU A 80 -8.01 -0.83 -1.01
CA GLU A 80 -9.29 -0.08 -1.12
C GLU A 80 -10.38 -0.77 -0.29
N TRP A 81 -10.20 -0.79 1.04
CA TRP A 81 -11.09 -1.49 1.97
C TRP A 81 -12.53 -0.93 1.97
N ASP A 82 -12.68 0.36 1.69
CA ASP A 82 -13.98 1.02 1.51
C ASP A 82 -14.83 0.34 0.42
N LYS A 83 -14.21 -0.07 -0.67
CA LYS A 83 -14.89 -0.76 -1.79
C LYS A 83 -15.21 -2.22 -1.50
N LEU A 84 -14.58 -2.83 -0.48
CA LEU A 84 -14.81 -4.22 -0.10
C LEU A 84 -16.04 -4.41 0.80
N GLN A 85 -16.66 -3.32 1.28
CA GLN A 85 -17.85 -3.38 2.14
C GLN A 85 -18.99 -4.23 1.55
N ARG A 86 -19.20 -4.20 0.22
CA ARG A 86 -20.24 -5.06 -0.41
C ARG A 86 -19.96 -6.55 -0.24
N ARG A 87 -18.70 -6.97 -0.27
CA ARG A 87 -18.32 -8.38 -0.06
C ARG A 87 -18.64 -8.80 1.37
N VAL A 88 -18.33 -7.95 2.35
CA VAL A 88 -18.65 -8.17 3.78
C VAL A 88 -20.17 -8.31 4.01
N VAL A 89 -20.99 -7.56 3.28
CA VAL A 89 -22.46 -7.56 3.46
C VAL A 89 -23.14 -8.74 2.74
N SER A 90 -22.61 -9.20 1.61
CA SER A 90 -23.22 -10.26 0.78
C SER A 90 -22.66 -11.66 1.04
N ALA A 91 -21.41 -11.77 1.48
CA ALA A 91 -20.79 -13.02 1.88
C ALA A 91 -20.78 -13.13 3.40
N GLY A 92 -21.55 -14.08 3.94
CA GLY A 92 -21.61 -14.35 5.37
C GLY A 92 -20.95 -15.68 5.73
N ARG A 93 -20.94 -16.02 7.02
CA ARG A 93 -20.39 -17.29 7.58
C ARG A 93 -20.87 -18.57 6.86
N LYS A 94 -22.03 -18.52 6.19
CA LYS A 94 -22.60 -19.63 5.40
C LYS A 94 -22.07 -19.72 3.96
N SER A 95 -21.58 -18.64 3.36
CA SER A 95 -21.09 -18.61 1.98
C SER A 95 -19.58 -18.45 1.87
N GLU A 96 -18.92 -17.83 2.86
CA GLU A 96 -17.47 -17.61 2.79
C GLU A 96 -16.68 -18.82 3.34
N LEU A 97 -15.86 -19.43 2.47
CA LEU A 97 -15.09 -20.63 2.81
C LEU A 97 -14.04 -20.38 3.88
N ILE A 98 -13.42 -19.20 3.91
CA ILE A 98 -12.38 -18.88 4.90
C ILE A 98 -12.97 -18.87 6.33
N LEU A 99 -14.16 -18.30 6.51
CA LEU A 99 -14.87 -18.30 7.79
C LEU A 99 -15.28 -19.72 8.23
N LYS A 100 -15.64 -20.59 7.28
CA LYS A 100 -15.94 -22.00 7.57
C LYS A 100 -14.69 -22.78 7.98
N ALA A 101 -13.60 -22.59 7.25
CA ALA A 101 -12.34 -23.28 7.50
C ALA A 101 -11.73 -22.87 8.85
N ALA A 102 -11.70 -21.57 9.13
CA ALA A 102 -11.14 -21.01 10.36
C ALA A 102 -12.04 -21.22 11.59
N LYS A 103 -13.30 -21.64 11.41
CA LYS A 103 -14.30 -21.89 12.48
C LYS A 103 -14.46 -20.73 13.47
N ILE A 104 -14.21 -19.50 12.99
CA ILE A 104 -14.25 -18.26 13.78
C ILE A 104 -15.63 -18.08 14.42
N SER A 105 -15.66 -17.79 15.72
CA SER A 105 -16.83 -17.34 16.49
C SER A 105 -16.74 -15.83 16.77
N ALA A 106 -17.82 -15.23 17.28
CA ALA A 106 -17.85 -13.79 17.59
C ALA A 106 -16.77 -13.36 18.60
N ASP A 107 -16.40 -14.26 19.52
CA ASP A 107 -15.40 -13.99 20.57
C ASP A 107 -13.98 -14.41 20.18
N SER A 108 -13.78 -14.86 18.94
CA SER A 108 -12.47 -15.31 18.46
C SER A 108 -11.54 -14.13 18.18
N GLN A 109 -10.27 -14.25 18.56
CA GLN A 109 -9.19 -13.39 18.09
C GLN A 109 -8.45 -14.09 16.95
N VAL A 110 -8.17 -13.37 15.87
CA VAL A 110 -7.59 -13.94 14.64
C VAL A 110 -6.31 -13.19 14.30
N ILE A 111 -5.26 -13.93 13.95
CA ILE A 111 -4.00 -13.40 13.43
C ILE A 111 -3.86 -13.89 11.99
N ASP A 112 -3.79 -12.96 11.04
CA ASP A 112 -3.42 -13.26 9.66
C ASP A 112 -1.94 -12.94 9.47
N ALA A 113 -1.11 -14.00 9.39
CA ALA A 113 0.31 -13.88 9.18
C ALA A 113 0.69 -13.46 7.74
N THR A 114 -0.27 -13.38 6.82
CA THR A 114 -0.06 -13.25 5.38
C THR A 114 -1.04 -12.29 4.70
N ALA A 115 -1.52 -11.27 5.43
CA ALA A 115 -2.66 -10.44 5.05
C ALA A 115 -2.66 -9.90 3.61
N GLY A 116 -1.49 -9.62 3.02
CA GLY A 116 -1.39 -9.08 1.67
C GLY A 116 -2.19 -7.77 1.53
N PHE A 117 -3.25 -7.76 0.72
CA PHE A 117 -4.17 -6.62 0.59
C PHE A 117 -5.28 -6.57 1.66
N GLY A 118 -5.42 -7.60 2.51
CA GLY A 118 -6.40 -7.66 3.60
C GLY A 118 -7.85 -7.68 3.10
N HIS A 119 -8.17 -8.62 2.20
CA HIS A 119 -9.48 -8.74 1.53
C HIS A 119 -10.51 -9.57 2.29
#